data_AF-A0A3L7VNN8-F1
#
_entry.id   AF-A0A3L7VNN8-F1
#
_cell.length_a   1.000
_cell.length_b   1.000
_cell.length_c   1.000
_cell.angle_alpha   90.00
_cell.angle_beta   90.00
_cell.angle_gamma   90.00
#
_symmetry.space_group_name_H-M   'P 1'
#
loop_
_entity.id
_entity.type
_entity.pdbx_description
1 polymer ?
#
loop_
_entity_poly.entity_id
_entity_poly.type
_entity_poly.pdbx_seq_one_letter_code
_entity_poly.pdbx_strand_id
1 'polypeptide(L)'
;MNLTTARSTPSPPTNSRSDMPRKIIRVQRQTRLSATEAQALNDVRNRIADELPSIKARARALLAETRAVGKVCSALRAAREARGFTLGDIERITGIDRSALSKLERGERPNVTFETLGRYAAALGKRLRVELEGTIGDGSEFP
;
A
#
# COMPACT_ATOMS: atom_id res chain seq x y z
N MET A 1 48.43 40.22 22.01
CA MET A 1 48.89 39.03 22.76
C MET A 1 47.87 37.93 22.52
N ASN A 2 48.29 36.88 21.83
CA ASN A 2 47.48 35.72 21.45
C ASN A 2 47.27 34.80 22.65
N LEU A 3 46.06 34.25 22.81
CA LEU A 3 45.88 32.86 23.28
C LEU A 3 44.64 32.27 22.62
N THR A 4 44.92 31.46 21.59
CA THR A 4 44.02 30.53 20.90
C THR A 4 43.82 29.30 21.77
N THR A 5 42.58 28.97 22.13
CA THR A 5 42.23 27.65 22.68
C THR A 5 41.24 26.98 21.73
N ALA A 6 41.74 26.02 20.95
CA ALA A 6 40.95 25.19 20.06
C ALA A 6 40.03 24.26 20.87
N ARG A 7 38.71 24.32 20.62
CA ARG A 7 37.77 23.31 21.09
C ARG A 7 37.96 22.05 20.24
N SER A 8 38.48 21.00 20.88
CA SER A 8 38.55 19.65 20.34
C SER A 8 37.12 19.10 20.23
N THR A 9 36.67 18.80 19.01
CA THR A 9 35.44 18.03 18.77
C THR A 9 35.80 16.54 18.75
N PRO A 10 35.11 15.67 19.52
CA PRO A 10 35.34 14.24 19.40
C PRO A 10 34.70 13.73 18.10
N SER A 11 35.47 12.94 17.35
CA SER A 11 35.00 12.20 16.18
C SER A 11 33.84 11.27 16.53
N PRO A 12 32.86 11.05 15.64
CA PRO A 12 31.78 10.09 15.88
C PRO A 12 32.36 8.66 15.89
N PRO A 13 31.81 7.74 16.70
CA PRO A 13 32.26 6.36 16.70
C PRO A 13 31.95 5.71 15.34
N THR A 14 32.98 5.20 14.68
CA THR A 14 32.89 4.33 13.52
C THR A 14 32.15 3.06 13.92
N ASN A 15 30.87 2.99 13.59
CA ASN A 15 30.08 1.77 13.81
C ASN A 15 30.44 0.74 12.73
N SER A 16 31.63 0.15 12.87
CA SER A 16 32.00 -1.10 12.18
C SER A 16 31.23 -2.25 12.83
N ARG A 17 29.91 -2.25 12.66
CA ARG A 17 29.09 -3.45 12.87
C ARG A 17 29.27 -4.33 11.65
N SER A 18 30.44 -4.96 11.65
CA SER A 18 30.71 -6.31 11.17
C SER A 18 29.55 -6.91 10.35
N ASP A 19 29.83 -6.98 9.06
CA ASP A 19 29.24 -7.87 8.08
C ASP A 19 29.45 -9.34 8.52
N MET A 20 28.69 -9.77 9.55
CA MET A 20 28.62 -11.16 9.97
C MET A 20 27.32 -11.77 9.46
N PRO A 21 27.36 -12.85 8.67
CA PRO A 21 26.14 -13.51 8.22
C PRO A 21 25.37 -14.03 9.43
N ARG A 22 24.17 -13.46 9.67
CA ARG A 22 23.27 -13.97 10.71
C ARG A 22 22.87 -15.39 10.34
N LYS A 23 23.45 -16.38 11.04
CA LYS A 23 23.11 -17.79 10.86
C LYS A 23 21.62 -17.99 11.16
N ILE A 24 20.83 -18.23 10.12
CA ILE A 24 19.42 -18.59 10.27
C ILE A 24 19.37 -20.03 10.80
N ILE A 25 19.03 -20.18 12.08
CA ILE A 25 18.88 -21.49 12.72
C ILE A 25 17.40 -21.86 12.70
N ARG A 26 17.08 -23.03 12.14
CA ARG A 26 15.74 -23.61 12.25
C ARG A 26 15.50 -24.03 13.69
N VAL A 27 14.72 -23.25 14.42
CA VAL A 27 14.29 -23.61 15.77
C VAL A 27 13.22 -24.70 15.65
N GLN A 28 13.49 -25.90 16.17
CA GLN A 28 12.49 -26.94 16.37
C GLN A 28 12.27 -27.08 17.88
N ARG A 29 11.01 -27.20 18.31
CA ARG A 29 10.70 -27.50 19.71
C ARG A 29 11.32 -28.87 20.05
N GLN A 30 12.17 -28.92 21.08
CA GLN A 30 12.84 -30.14 21.52
C GLN A 30 11.89 -31.13 22.21
N THR A 31 10.77 -30.65 22.75
CA THR A 31 9.78 -31.46 23.47
C THR A 31 8.69 -32.00 22.54
N ARG A 32 8.44 -33.32 22.56
CA ARG A 32 7.25 -33.92 21.92
C ARG A 32 6.00 -33.41 22.63
N LEU A 33 4.98 -33.02 21.86
CA LEU A 33 3.69 -32.62 22.42
C LEU A 33 3.04 -33.81 23.12
N SER A 34 2.47 -33.57 24.29
CA SER A 34 1.54 -34.53 24.88
C SER A 34 0.31 -34.70 23.99
N ALA A 35 -0.41 -35.81 24.14
CA ALA A 35 -1.63 -36.04 23.37
C ALA A 35 -2.67 -34.92 23.55
N THR A 36 -2.76 -34.34 24.75
CA THR A 36 -3.68 -33.24 25.07
C THR A 36 -3.23 -31.92 24.44
N GLU A 37 -1.93 -31.60 24.46
CA GLU A 37 -1.37 -30.42 23.79
C GLU A 37 -1.54 -30.51 22.26
N ALA A 38 -1.34 -31.71 21.70
CA ALA A 38 -1.50 -31.94 20.27
C ALA A 38 -2.95 -31.75 19.83
N GLN A 39 -3.91 -32.24 20.63
CA GLN A 39 -5.34 -32.07 20.37
C GLN A 39 -5.73 -30.58 20.39
N ALA A 40 -5.34 -29.85 21.44
CA ALA A 40 -5.63 -28.42 21.55
C ALA A 40 -5.08 -27.62 20.35
N LEU A 41 -3.88 -27.95 19.86
CA LEU A 41 -3.34 -27.30 18.66
C LEU A 41 -4.12 -27.66 17.39
N ASN A 42 -4.57 -28.91 17.26
CA ASN A 42 -5.38 -29.32 16.12
C ASN A 42 -6.72 -28.60 16.11
N ASP A 43 -7.35 -28.43 17.26
CA ASP A 43 -8.62 -27.70 17.39
C ASP A 43 -8.45 -26.23 16.96
N VAL A 44 -7.34 -25.58 17.37
CA VAL A 44 -7.00 -24.22 16.92
C VAL A 44 -6.76 -24.18 15.42
N ARG A 45 -6.02 -25.15 14.86
CA ARG A 45 -5.78 -25.22 13.41
C ARG A 45 -7.06 -25.40 12.61
N ASN A 46 -7.96 -26.25 13.08
CA ASN A 46 -9.26 -26.49 12.44
C ASN A 46 -10.10 -25.22 12.45
N ARG A 47 -10.19 -24.52 13.60
CA ARG A 47 -10.90 -23.23 13.69
C ARG A 47 -10.33 -22.19 12.73
N ILE A 48 -8.99 -22.08 12.65
CA ILE A 48 -8.35 -21.20 11.67
C ILE A 48 -8.69 -21.64 10.24
N ALA A 49 -8.63 -22.93 9.94
CA ALA A 49 -8.93 -23.46 8.60
C ALA A 49 -10.38 -23.18 8.18
N ASP A 50 -11.33 -23.21 9.13
CA ASP A 50 -12.74 -22.91 8.91
C ASP A 50 -12.97 -21.41 8.68
N GLU A 51 -12.27 -20.53 9.40
CA GLU A 51 -12.41 -19.07 9.28
C GLU A 51 -11.63 -18.49 8.09
N LEU A 52 -10.51 -19.10 7.69
CA LEU A 52 -9.60 -18.60 6.66
C LEU A 52 -10.28 -18.27 5.32
N PRO A 53 -11.22 -19.09 4.79
CA PRO A 53 -11.88 -18.81 3.52
C PRO A 53 -12.69 -17.52 3.55
N SER A 54 -13.44 -17.27 4.63
CA SER A 54 -14.26 -16.05 4.77
C SER A 54 -13.39 -14.80 4.94
N ILE A 55 -12.30 -14.91 5.73
CA ILE A 55 -11.31 -13.83 5.89
C ILE A 55 -10.65 -13.50 4.55
N LYS A 56 -10.25 -14.52 3.78
CA LYS A 56 -9.68 -14.35 2.43
C LYS A 56 -10.69 -13.75 1.45
N ALA A 57 -11.96 -14.15 1.50
CA ALA A 57 -12.99 -13.62 0.64
C ALA A 57 -13.22 -12.11 0.91
N ARG A 58 -13.35 -11.73 2.19
CA ARG A 58 -13.44 -10.32 2.61
C ARG A 58 -12.21 -9.52 2.19
N ALA A 59 -11.01 -10.06 2.39
CA ALA A 59 -9.78 -9.42 1.95
C ALA A 59 -9.73 -9.25 0.43
N ARG A 60 -10.16 -10.26 -0.35
CA ARG A 60 -10.26 -10.17 -1.81
C ARG A 60 -11.25 -9.09 -2.25
N ALA A 61 -12.40 -8.97 -1.60
CA ALA A 61 -13.40 -7.94 -1.88
C ALA A 61 -12.84 -6.53 -1.61
N LEU A 62 -12.23 -6.31 -0.45
CA LEU A 62 -11.58 -5.04 -0.11
C LEU A 62 -10.47 -4.66 -1.11
N LEU A 63 -9.66 -5.65 -1.49
CA LEU A 63 -8.60 -5.45 -2.49
C LEU A 63 -9.17 -5.22 -3.90
N ALA A 64 -10.35 -5.75 -4.24
CA ALA A 64 -11.00 -5.52 -5.54
C ALA A 64 -11.45 -4.07 -5.70
N GLU A 65 -12.02 -3.47 -4.65
CA GLU A 65 -12.37 -2.04 -4.61
C GLU A 65 -11.14 -1.16 -4.81
N THR A 66 -10.04 -1.47 -4.12
CA THR A 66 -8.76 -0.77 -4.28
C THR A 66 -8.19 -0.90 -5.70
N ARG A 67 -8.43 -2.04 -6.38
CA ARG A 67 -8.00 -2.26 -7.77
C ARG A 67 -8.73 -1.37 -8.77
N ALA A 68 -10.01 -1.05 -8.57
CA ALA A 68 -10.77 -0.23 -9.50
C ALA A 68 -10.19 1.19 -9.58
N VAL A 69 -9.95 1.81 -8.43
CA VAL A 69 -9.30 3.14 -8.35
C VAL A 69 -7.89 3.10 -8.94
N GLY A 70 -7.11 2.05 -8.62
CA GLY A 70 -5.77 1.87 -9.18
C GLY A 70 -5.73 1.80 -10.71
N LYS A 71 -6.75 1.17 -11.34
CA LYS A 71 -6.88 1.15 -12.81
C LYS A 71 -7.10 2.55 -13.38
N VAL A 72 -7.97 3.36 -12.76
CA VAL A 72 -8.23 4.74 -13.20
C VAL A 72 -6.96 5.59 -13.06
N CYS A 73 -6.26 5.50 -11.92
CA CYS A 73 -4.99 6.22 -11.72
C CYS A 73 -3.92 5.82 -12.74
N SER A 74 -3.82 4.53 -13.07
CA SER A 74 -2.89 4.03 -14.08
C SER A 74 -3.25 4.54 -15.48
N ALA A 75 -4.54 4.60 -15.81
CA ALA A 75 -5.00 5.15 -17.08
C ALA A 75 -4.71 6.66 -17.21
N LEU A 76 -4.88 7.43 -16.12
CA LEU A 76 -4.50 8.85 -16.09
C LEU A 76 -3.00 9.04 -16.31
N ARG A 77 -2.16 8.24 -15.65
CA ARG A 77 -0.71 8.25 -15.86
C ARG A 77 -0.35 7.97 -17.31
N ALA A 78 -0.89 6.91 -17.90
CA ALA A 78 -0.63 6.55 -19.29
C ALA A 78 -1.06 7.67 -20.25
N ALA A 79 -2.23 8.30 -20.02
CA ALA A 79 -2.71 9.42 -20.81
C ALA A 79 -1.83 10.68 -20.65
N ARG A 80 -1.29 10.95 -19.46
CA ARG A 80 -0.32 12.02 -19.22
C ARG A 80 0.97 11.79 -20.01
N GLU A 81 1.53 10.59 -19.89
CA GLU A 81 2.78 10.20 -20.56
C GLU A 81 2.61 10.24 -22.09
N ALA A 82 1.48 9.78 -22.63
CA ALA A 82 1.18 9.84 -24.06
C ALA A 82 1.09 11.28 -24.62
N ARG A 83 0.74 12.27 -23.78
CA ARG A 83 0.74 13.70 -24.15
C ARG A 83 2.09 14.37 -23.93
N GLY A 84 3.09 13.66 -23.41
CA GLY A 84 4.41 14.22 -23.07
C GLY A 84 4.39 15.17 -21.86
N PHE A 85 3.33 15.15 -21.05
CA PHE A 85 3.24 16.03 -19.89
C PHE A 85 4.05 15.48 -18.71
N THR A 86 4.79 16.37 -18.06
CA THR A 86 5.41 16.10 -16.76
C THR A 86 4.36 16.20 -15.65
N LEU A 87 4.68 15.70 -14.46
CA LEU A 87 3.84 15.94 -13.29
C LEU A 87 3.74 17.43 -12.94
N GLY A 88 4.79 18.22 -13.20
CA GLY A 88 4.78 19.67 -12.98
C GLY A 88 3.83 20.40 -13.94
N ASP A 89 3.67 19.90 -15.17
CA ASP A 89 2.69 20.45 -16.12
C ASP A 89 1.27 20.25 -15.61
N ILE A 90 0.96 19.05 -15.10
CA ILE A 90 -0.35 18.76 -14.52
C ILE A 90 -0.59 19.59 -13.27
N GLU A 91 0.41 19.73 -12.40
CA GLU A 91 0.32 20.61 -11.23
C GLU A 91 -0.02 22.04 -11.63
N ARG A 92 0.68 22.60 -12.62
CA ARG A 92 0.42 23.96 -13.11
C ARG A 92 -0.99 24.12 -13.71
N ILE A 93 -1.52 23.10 -14.37
CA ILE A 93 -2.86 23.14 -14.98
C ILE A 93 -3.97 22.95 -13.93
N THR A 94 -3.76 22.06 -12.96
CA THR A 94 -4.82 21.59 -12.05
C THR A 94 -4.76 22.19 -10.64
N GLY A 95 -3.61 22.79 -10.28
CA GLY A 95 -3.28 23.20 -8.91
C GLY A 95 -3.04 22.02 -7.96
N ILE A 96 -2.99 20.78 -8.45
CA ILE A 96 -2.74 19.60 -7.62
C ILE A 96 -1.24 19.43 -7.44
N ASP A 97 -0.79 19.43 -6.20
CA ASP A 97 0.63 19.28 -5.84
C ASP A 97 1.31 18.08 -6.54
N ARG A 98 2.54 18.29 -7.03
CA ARG A 98 3.30 17.24 -7.73
C ARG A 98 3.47 15.97 -6.92
N SER A 99 3.70 16.06 -5.60
CA SER A 99 3.85 14.89 -4.73
C SER A 99 2.52 14.15 -4.58
N ALA A 100 1.40 14.89 -4.53
CA ALA A 100 0.06 14.33 -4.51
C ALA A 100 -0.26 13.56 -5.81
N LEU A 101 0.04 14.14 -6.97
CA LEU A 101 -0.10 13.49 -8.27
C LEU A 101 0.78 12.23 -8.35
N SER A 102 2.02 12.31 -7.86
CA SER A 102 2.96 11.18 -7.86
C SER A 102 2.44 10.00 -7.03
N LYS A 103 1.91 10.26 -5.82
CA LYS A 103 1.30 9.22 -4.97
C LYS A 103 0.00 8.68 -5.56
N LEU A 104 -0.80 9.54 -6.19
CA LEU A 104 -2.03 9.15 -6.89
C LEU A 104 -1.72 8.15 -8.01
N GLU A 105 -0.72 8.44 -8.85
CA GLU A 105 -0.33 7.58 -9.97
C GLU A 105 0.29 6.25 -9.55
N ARG A 106 0.86 6.16 -8.34
CA ARG A 106 1.36 4.90 -7.76
C ARG A 106 0.30 4.12 -6.99
N GLY A 107 -0.92 4.66 -6.83
CA GLY A 107 -1.96 4.03 -6.01
C GLY A 107 -1.68 4.07 -4.50
N GLU A 108 -0.76 4.94 -4.06
CA GLU A 108 -0.39 5.11 -2.64
C GLU A 108 -1.37 6.04 -1.90
N ARG A 109 -2.33 6.64 -2.60
CA ARG A 109 -3.42 7.42 -2.01
C ARG A 109 -4.69 6.57 -1.92
N PRO A 110 -5.07 6.08 -0.73
CA PRO A 110 -6.26 5.25 -0.57
C PRO A 110 -7.57 6.03 -0.81
N ASN A 111 -7.58 7.33 -0.51
CA ASN A 111 -8.79 8.17 -0.59
C ASN A 111 -8.61 9.27 -1.64
N VAL A 112 -8.92 8.97 -2.90
CA VAL A 112 -8.95 9.96 -3.98
C VAL A 112 -10.40 10.35 -4.25
N THR A 113 -10.67 11.65 -4.33
CA THR A 113 -12.02 12.16 -4.66
C THR A 113 -12.29 12.09 -6.16
N PHE A 114 -13.56 11.90 -6.53
CA PHE A 114 -13.99 12.01 -7.94
C PHE A 114 -13.63 13.36 -8.56
N GLU A 115 -13.69 14.43 -7.77
CA GLU A 115 -13.29 15.78 -8.21
C GLU A 115 -11.82 15.83 -8.61
N THR A 116 -10.93 15.21 -7.81
CA THR A 116 -9.49 15.14 -8.11
C THR A 116 -9.25 14.39 -9.42
N LEU A 117 -9.89 13.23 -9.59
CA LEU A 117 -9.81 12.44 -10.82
C LEU A 117 -10.37 13.22 -12.03
N GLY A 118 -11.46 13.94 -11.83
CA GLY A 118 -12.11 14.76 -12.85
C GLY A 118 -11.23 15.93 -13.32
N ARG A 119 -10.63 16.68 -12.38
CA ARG A 119 -9.69 17.78 -12.72
C ARG A 119 -8.47 17.27 -13.47
N TYR A 120 -7.91 16.14 -13.05
CA TYR A 120 -6.79 15.53 -13.76
C TYR A 120 -7.21 15.07 -15.16
N ALA A 121 -8.32 14.33 -15.29
CA ALA A 121 -8.83 13.92 -16.60
C ALA A 121 -9.07 15.12 -17.53
N ALA A 122 -9.66 16.21 -17.03
CA ALA A 122 -9.91 17.43 -17.78
C ALA A 122 -8.61 18.10 -18.28
N ALA A 123 -7.57 18.17 -17.45
CA ALA A 123 -6.24 18.65 -17.86
C ALA A 123 -5.66 17.80 -19.01
N LEU A 124 -6.01 16.52 -19.04
CA LEU A 124 -5.63 15.58 -20.10
C LEU A 124 -6.56 15.60 -21.32
N GLY A 125 -7.59 16.46 -21.36
CA GLY A 125 -8.58 16.47 -22.44
C GLY A 125 -9.45 15.21 -22.45
N LYS A 126 -9.63 14.58 -21.29
CA LYS A 126 -10.42 13.36 -21.08
C LYS A 126 -11.62 13.67 -20.18
N ARG A 127 -12.55 12.72 -20.09
CA ARG A 127 -13.72 12.79 -19.22
C ARG A 127 -13.77 11.57 -18.32
N LEU A 128 -14.10 11.78 -17.05
CA LEU A 128 -14.36 10.69 -16.11
C LEU A 128 -15.82 10.25 -16.26
N ARG A 129 -16.03 8.95 -16.53
CA ARG A 129 -17.35 8.30 -16.55
C ARG A 129 -17.40 7.29 -15.41
N VAL A 130 -18.47 7.33 -14.62
CA VAL A 130 -18.71 6.40 -13.51
C VAL A 130 -20.01 5.67 -13.82
N GLU A 131 -19.97 4.34 -13.72
CA GLU A 131 -21.09 3.45 -13.97
C GLU A 131 -21.26 2.54 -12.75
N LEU A 132 -22.51 2.20 -12.42
CA LEU A 132 -22.84 1.27 -11.35
C LEU A 132 -23.20 -0.07 -11.99
N GLU A 133 -22.57 -1.14 -11.52
CA GLU A 133 -22.88 -2.50 -11.95
C GLU A 133 -23.52 -3.25 -10.78
N GLY A 134 -24.56 -4.01 -11.06
CA GLY A 134 -25.21 -4.85 -10.07
C GLY A 134 -24.26 -5.92 -9.57
N THR A 135 -24.02 -5.97 -8.26
CA THR A 135 -23.35 -7.10 -7.63
C THR A 135 -24.37 -8.21 -7.45
N ILE A 136 -24.13 -9.39 -8.02
CA ILE A 136 -25.01 -10.56 -7.84
C ILE A 136 -25.14 -10.83 -6.33
N GLY A 137 -26.28 -10.46 -5.74
CA GLY A 137 -26.56 -10.66 -4.32
C GLY A 137 -27.38 -9.56 -3.64
N ASP A 138 -28.56 -9.22 -4.14
CA ASP A 138 -29.60 -8.51 -3.38
C ASP A 138 -30.95 -9.23 -3.51
N GLY A 139 -30.94 -10.54 -3.24
CA GLY A 139 -32.14 -11.30 -2.87
C GLY A 139 -32.68 -10.94 -1.47
N SER A 140 -32.51 -9.70 -1.03
CA SER A 140 -33.10 -9.17 0.21
C SER A 140 -33.69 -7.81 -0.11
N GLU A 141 -34.93 -7.89 -0.58
CA GLU A 141 -36.02 -6.91 -0.44
C GLU A 141 -35.75 -5.98 0.75
N PHE A 142 -35.47 -4.70 0.46
CA PHE A 142 -35.49 -3.65 1.48
C PHE A 142 -36.96 -3.40 1.86
N PRO A 143 -37.31 -3.31 3.16
CA PRO A 143 -38.66 -2.97 3.61
C PRO A 143 -39.07 -1.54 3.24
#